data_AF-A0A3C0PND2-F1
#
_entry.id   AF-A0A3C0PND2-F1
#
_cell.length_a   1.000
_cell.length_b   1.000
_cell.length_c   1.000
_cell.angle_alpha   90.00
_cell.angle_beta   90.00
_cell.angle_gamma   90.00
#
_symmetry.space_group_name_H-M   'P 1'
#
loop_
_entity.id
_entity.type
_entity.pdbx_description
1 polymer ?
#
loop_
_entity_poly.entity_id
_entity_poly.type
_entity_poly.pdbx_seq_one_letter_code
_entity_poly.pdbx_strand_id
1 'polypeptide(L)' 'MPNYNVMGVAKAALEASVRYLAEDLGRNNIRVNAISAGTIKTLAASG' A
#
# COMPACT_ATOMS: atom_id res chain seq x y z
N MET A 1 -3.44 -5.98 21.37
CA MET A 1 -4.20 -6.71 20.33
C MET A 1 -3.19 -7.36 19.38
N PRO A 2 -2.84 -8.64 19.58
CA PRO A 2 -1.62 -9.24 19.00
C PRO A 2 -1.57 -9.41 17.46
N ASN A 3 -2.64 -9.15 16.71
CA ASN A 3 -2.68 -9.39 15.25
C ASN A 3 -2.76 -8.14 14.35
N TYR A 4 -2.89 -6.92 14.90
CA TYR A 4 -2.99 -5.70 14.08
C TYR A 4 -1.65 -5.00 13.81
N ASN A 5 -0.61 -5.33 14.59
CA ASN A 5 0.71 -4.72 14.44
C ASN A 5 1.32 -5.01 13.06
N VAL A 6 1.03 -6.19 12.48
CA VAL A 6 1.55 -6.58 11.16
C VAL A 6 0.91 -5.76 10.04
N MET A 7 -0.35 -5.34 10.18
CA MET A 7 -1.04 -4.54 9.18
C MET A 7 -0.38 -3.16 9.01
N GLY A 8 0.10 -2.56 10.11
CA GLY A 8 0.85 -1.30 10.08
C GLY A 8 2.19 -1.46 9.37
N VAL A 9 2.91 -2.55 9.65
CA VAL A 9 4.17 -2.89 8.96
C VAL A 9 3.93 -3.10 7.47
N ALA A 10 2.88 -3.81 7.09
CA ALA A 10 2.52 -4.03 5.69
C ALA A 10 2.19 -2.71 4.96
N LYS A 11 1.46 -1.78 5.61
CA LYS A 11 1.18 -0.44 5.06
C LYS A 11 2.46 0.37 4.86
N ALA A 12 3.37 0.36 5.84
CA ALA A 12 4.66 1.04 5.72
C ALA A 12 5.52 0.46 4.60
N ALA A 13 5.55 -0.87 4.45
CA ALA A 13 6.24 -1.54 3.36
C ALA A 13 5.64 -1.19 1.98
N LEU A 14 4.32 -1.09 1.89
CA LEU A 14 3.62 -0.63 0.67
C LEU A 14 4.02 0.81 0.30
N GLU A 15 4.02 1.73 1.27
CA GLU A 15 4.43 3.12 1.04
C GLU A 15 5.89 3.24 0.57
N ALA A 16 6.80 2.47 1.18
CA ALA A 16 8.19 2.41 0.74
C ALA A 16 8.31 1.89 -0.70
N SER A 17 7.58 0.82 -1.02
CA SER A 17 7.58 0.21 -2.36
C SER A 17 7.08 1.19 -3.43
N VAL A 18 6.03 1.95 -3.11
CA VAL A 18 5.50 2.99 -4.02
C VAL A 18 6.53 4.08 -4.31
N ARG A 19 7.33 4.51 -3.32
CA ARG A 19 8.38 5.51 -3.53
C ARG A 19 9.48 5.02 -4.46
N TYR A 20 9.95 3.79 -4.27
CA TYR A 20 10.97 3.19 -5.14
C TYR A 20 10.45 3.03 -6.57
N LEU A 21 9.24 2.50 -6.74
CA LEU A 21 8.63 2.34 -8.06
C LEU A 21 8.40 3.69 -8.76
N ALA A 22 8.03 4.74 -8.02
CA ALA A 22 7.85 6.07 -8.59
C ALA A 22 9.18 6.67 -9.08
N GLU A 23 10.30 6.41 -8.40
CA GLU A 23 11.63 6.86 -8.82
C GLU A 23 12.10 6.10 -10.08
N ASP A 24 12.00 4.77 -10.07
CA ASP A 24 12.41 3.91 -11.18
C ASP A 24 11.62 4.21 -12.46
N LEU A 25 10.29 4.29 -12.34
CA LEU A 25 9.38 4.44 -13.49
C LEU A 25 9.18 5.90 -13.91
N GLY A 26 9.62 6.86 -13.10
CA GLY A 26 9.51 8.29 -13.39
C GLY A 26 10.25 8.68 -14.67
N ARG A 27 11.37 8.02 -14.99
CA ARG A 27 12.13 8.22 -16.24
C ARG A 27 11.31 7.86 -17.48
N ASN A 28 10.37 6.95 -17.33
CA ASN A 28 9.46 6.52 -18.40
C ASN A 28 8.16 7.34 -18.40
N ASN A 29 8.12 8.46 -17.66
CA ASN A 29 6.96 9.31 -17.47
C ASN A 29 5.74 8.57 -16.87
N ILE A 30 6.00 7.55 -16.03
CA ILE A 30 4.96 6.79 -15.32
C ILE A 30 4.91 7.24 -13.86
N ARG A 31 3.70 7.45 -13.34
CA ARG A 31 3.46 7.86 -11.95
C ARG A 31 2.89 6.70 -11.15
N VAL A 32 3.39 6.52 -9.93
CA VAL A 32 2.92 5.48 -9.01
C VAL A 32 2.45 6.14 -7.72
N ASN A 33 1.23 5.80 -7.28
CA ASN A 33 0.64 6.36 -6.07
C ASN A 33 -0.10 5.27 -5.28
N ALA A 34 0.04 5.28 -3.96
CA ALA A 34 -0.83 4.50 -3.07
C ALA A 34 -2.15 5.26 -2.86
N ILE A 35 -3.27 4.54 -2.82
CA ILE A 35 -4.58 5.12 -2.51
C ILE A 35 -5.16 4.38 -1.29
N SER A 36 -5.43 5.12 -0.22
CA SER A 36 -6.19 4.60 0.91
C SER A 36 -7.68 4.71 0.60
N ALA A 37 -8.26 3.66 0.03
CA ALA A 37 -9.68 3.60 -0.24
C ALA A 37 -10.50 3.53 1.05
N GLY A 38 -11.76 3.99 0.98
CA GLY A 38 -12.73 3.82 2.06
C GLY A 38 -13.10 2.34 2.28
N THR A 39 -13.80 2.06 3.35
CA THR A 39 -14.23 0.69 3.69
C THR A 39 -15.25 0.16 2.68
N ILE A 40 -14.98 -1.02 2.11
CA ILE A 40 -15.88 -1.72 1.18
C ILE A 40 -15.99 -3.18 1.65
N LYS A 41 -17.19 -3.76 1.59
CA LYS A 41 -17.40 -5.18 1.92
C LYS A 41 -16.66 -6.05 0.90
N THR A 42 -15.66 -6.79 1.38
CA THR A 42 -14.87 -7.74 0.59
C THR A 42 -14.59 -8.98 1.43
N LEU A 43 -14.20 -10.09 0.77
CA LEU A 43 -13.79 -11.32 1.47
C LEU A 43 -12.57 -11.07 2.37
N ALA A 44 -11.62 -10.25 1.92
CA ALA A 44 -10.42 -9.90 2.68
C ALA A 44 -10.69 -8.98 3.90
N ALA A 45 -11.79 -8.21 3.87
CA ALA A 45 -12.22 -7.39 5.01
C ALA A 45 -12.99 -8.18 6.07
N SER A 46 -13.41 -9.41 5.76
CA SER A 46 -14.18 -10.28 6.66
C SER A 46 -13.30 -11.26 7.44
N GLY A 47 -11.98 -11.18 7.27
CA GLY A 47 -10.97 -12.01 7.94
C GLY A 47 -10.43 -11.40 9.22
#